data_AF-A0A1G0XSC0-F1
#
_entry.id   AF-A0A1G0XSC0-F1
#
_cell.length_a   1.000
_cell.length_b   1.000
_cell.length_c   1.000
_cell.angle_alpha   90.00
_cell.angle_beta   90.00
_cell.angle_gamma   90.00
#
_symmetry.space_group_name_H-M   'P 1'
#
loop_
_entity.id
_entity.type
_entity.pdbx_description
1 polymer ?
#
loop_
_entity_poly.entity_id
_entity_poly.type
_entity_poly.pdbx_seq_one_letter_code
_entity_poly.pdbx_strand_id
1 'polypeptide(L)'
;MIASDIITAARHGLADSVAPYRWEDSLMLLYLNDSIREIREKRADARMNDEGDEDGGFTELTAISETIPIRDEFKSPMIDFLLFRCFENDSDEKRDENKSAGYGKRFYDKLGVA
;
A
#
# COMPACT_ATOMS: atom_id res chain seq x y z
N MET A 1 2.94 4.07 12.42
CA MET A 1 2.32 4.91 11.36
C MET A 1 0.81 4.70 11.27
N ILE A 2 0.02 5.70 10.85
CA ILE A 2 -1.44 5.56 10.64
C ILE A 2 -1.82 5.42 9.16
N ALA A 3 -3.00 4.84 8.88
CA ALA A 3 -3.46 4.56 7.51
C ALA A 3 -3.53 5.82 6.63
N SER A 4 -3.98 6.94 7.19
CA SER A 4 -4.03 8.23 6.48
C SER A 4 -2.65 8.71 6.01
N ASP A 5 -1.57 8.41 6.73
CA ASP A 5 -0.21 8.81 6.31
C ASP A 5 0.17 8.18 4.97
N ILE A 6 -0.21 6.90 4.76
CA ILE A 6 0.05 6.17 3.52
C ILE A 6 -0.86 6.66 2.41
N ILE A 7 -2.15 6.79 2.71
CA ILE A 7 -3.15 7.22 1.73
C ILE A 7 -2.83 8.63 1.23
N THR A 8 -2.49 9.57 2.11
CA THR A 8 -2.07 10.93 1.72
C THR A 8 -0.82 10.91 0.85
N ALA A 9 0.18 10.08 1.17
CA ALA A 9 1.38 9.95 0.33
C ALA A 9 1.05 9.38 -1.07
N ALA A 10 0.18 8.37 -1.15
CA ALA A 10 -0.28 7.82 -2.42
C ALA A 10 -1.07 8.86 -3.23
N ARG A 11 -1.96 9.62 -2.59
CA ARG A 11 -2.71 10.73 -3.23
C ARG A 11 -1.78 11.75 -3.89
N HIS A 12 -0.67 12.11 -3.24
CA HIS A 12 0.34 12.97 -3.85
C HIS A 12 0.95 12.34 -5.12
N GLY A 13 1.25 11.04 -5.10
CA GLY A 13 1.75 10.31 -6.27
C GLY A 13 0.72 10.18 -7.41
N LEU A 14 -0.57 10.19 -7.09
CA LEU A 14 -1.69 10.15 -8.04
C LEU A 14 -2.10 11.53 -8.56
N ALA A 15 -1.53 12.61 -8.03
CA ALA A 15 -2.02 13.98 -8.21
C ALA A 15 -3.51 14.15 -7.82
N ASP A 16 -3.95 13.43 -6.78
CA ASP A 16 -5.33 13.40 -6.25
C ASP A 16 -5.40 13.96 -4.81
N SER A 17 -4.79 15.14 -4.60
CA SER A 17 -4.59 15.71 -3.27
C SER A 17 -5.63 16.76 -2.84
N VAL A 18 -6.64 17.03 -3.67
CA VAL A 18 -7.67 18.05 -3.40
C VAL A 18 -9.04 17.43 -3.60
N ALA A 19 -9.95 17.67 -2.66
CA ALA A 19 -11.32 17.18 -2.73
C ALA A 19 -12.13 17.89 -3.85
N PRO A 20 -13.11 17.21 -4.49
CA PRO A 20 -13.45 15.80 -4.30
C PRO A 20 -12.37 14.89 -4.86
N TYR A 21 -12.03 13.87 -4.10
CA TYR A 21 -11.01 12.92 -4.47
C TYR A 21 -11.53 12.01 -5.58
N ARG A 22 -10.66 11.71 -6.55
CA ARG A 22 -10.93 10.69 -7.56
C ARG A 22 -11.02 9.30 -6.93
N TRP A 23 -10.11 9.00 -6.01
CA TRP A 23 -10.05 7.72 -5.31
C TRP A 23 -10.70 7.86 -3.94
N GLU A 24 -11.80 7.14 -3.72
CA GLU A 24 -12.50 7.11 -2.45
C GLU A 24 -11.64 6.48 -1.35
N ASP A 25 -11.76 6.98 -0.11
CA ASP A 25 -10.97 6.47 1.02
C ASP A 25 -11.21 4.98 1.29
N SER A 26 -12.43 4.49 1.06
CA SER A 26 -12.78 3.07 1.20
C SER A 26 -12.02 2.17 0.23
N LEU A 27 -11.83 2.62 -1.02
CA LEU A 27 -11.05 1.89 -2.02
C LEU A 27 -9.55 1.94 -1.71
N MET A 28 -9.06 3.10 -1.24
CA MET A 28 -7.67 3.25 -0.82
C MET A 28 -7.33 2.38 0.40
N LEU A 29 -8.26 2.23 1.35
CA LEU A 29 -8.15 1.31 2.47
C LEU A 29 -8.14 -0.16 2.02
N LEU A 30 -8.96 -0.53 1.04
CA LEU A 30 -8.95 -1.88 0.46
C LEU A 30 -7.56 -2.21 -0.10
N TYR A 31 -6.99 -1.34 -0.94
CA TYR A 31 -5.66 -1.55 -1.51
C TYR A 31 -4.54 -1.53 -0.45
N LEU A 32 -4.69 -0.73 0.61
CA LEU A 32 -3.76 -0.76 1.74
C LEU A 32 -3.80 -2.10 2.47
N ASN A 33 -4.98 -2.64 2.75
CA ASN A 33 -5.12 -3.97 3.35
C ASN A 33 -4.54 -5.06 2.45
N ASP A 34 -4.76 -4.99 1.14
CA ASP A 34 -4.16 -5.91 0.17
C ASP A 34 -2.63 -5.83 0.20
N SER A 35 -2.06 -4.62 0.28
CA SER A 35 -0.61 -4.43 0.37
C SER A 35 -0.03 -5.07 1.64
N ILE A 36 -0.70 -4.95 2.78
CA ILE A 36 -0.23 -5.52 4.05
C ILE A 36 -0.26 -7.06 3.97
N ARG A 37 -1.31 -7.65 3.39
CA ARG A 37 -1.40 -9.10 3.17
C ARG A 37 -0.27 -9.60 2.27
N GLU A 38 -0.06 -8.95 1.13
CA GLU A 38 0.97 -9.30 0.14
C GLU A 38 2.39 -9.21 0.75
N ILE A 39 2.65 -8.17 1.57
CA ILE A 39 3.92 -8.02 2.27
C ILE A 39 4.10 -9.14 3.30
N ARG A 40 3.11 -9.37 4.16
CA ARG A 40 3.17 -10.42 5.20
C ARG A 40 3.28 -11.82 4.60
N GLU A 41 2.75 -12.06 3.40
CA GLU A 41 2.89 -13.33 2.69
C GLU A 41 4.34 -13.57 2.24
N LYS A 42 4.98 -12.55 1.66
CA LYS A 42 6.32 -12.68 1.06
C LYS A 42 7.46 -12.48 2.03
N ARG A 43 7.24 -11.74 3.12
CA ARG A 43 8.27 -11.33 4.08
C ARG A 43 7.93 -11.83 5.46
N ALA A 44 8.65 -12.85 5.92
CA ALA A 44 8.45 -13.45 7.24
C ALA A 44 8.72 -12.45 8.38
N ASP A 45 9.70 -11.56 8.20
CA ASP A 45 10.03 -10.50 9.14
C ASP A 45 8.92 -9.46 9.27
N ALA A 46 8.06 -9.31 8.27
CA ALA A 46 6.90 -8.44 8.31
C ALA A 46 5.76 -8.99 9.18
N ARG A 47 5.85 -10.28 9.59
CA ARG A 47 4.98 -10.90 10.59
C ARG A 47 5.52 -10.78 12.00
N MET A 48 6.74 -10.26 12.19
CA MET A 48 7.37 -10.15 13.49
C MET A 48 7.07 -8.79 14.15
N ASN A 49 6.79 -8.80 15.44
CA ASN A 49 6.72 -7.59 16.26
C ASN A 49 8.13 -7.07 16.62
N ASP A 50 8.21 -5.98 17.37
CA ASP A 50 9.49 -5.37 17.79
C ASP A 50 10.29 -6.24 18.78
N GLU A 51 9.64 -7.21 19.41
CA GLU A 51 10.26 -8.19 20.33
C GLU A 51 10.80 -9.42 19.57
N GLY A 52 10.51 -9.52 18.27
CA GLY A 52 10.91 -10.63 17.41
C GLY A 52 9.95 -11.83 17.44
N ASP A 53 8.79 -11.67 18.08
CA ASP A 53 7.73 -12.68 18.10
C ASP A 53 6.80 -12.54 16.90
N GLU A 54 6.26 -13.66 16.42
CA GLU A 54 5.28 -13.65 15.34
C GLU A 54 3.95 -13.07 15.85
N ASP A 55 3.55 -11.95 15.25
CA ASP A 55 2.27 -11.30 15.50
C ASP A 55 1.13 -12.17 14.95
N GLY A 56 0.23 -12.58 15.84
CA GLY A 56 -0.72 -13.68 15.67
C GLY A 56 -1.81 -13.49 14.60
N GLY A 57 -1.80 -12.40 13.83
CA GLY A 57 -2.66 -12.24 12.66
C GLY A 57 -2.70 -10.83 12.09
N PHE A 58 -3.17 -10.72 10.86
CA PHE A 58 -3.51 -9.44 10.24
C PHE A 58 -4.99 -9.11 10.51
N THR A 59 -5.25 -7.97 11.15
CA THR A 59 -6.59 -7.39 11.23
C THR A 59 -6.72 -6.31 10.16
N GLU A 60 -7.77 -6.40 9.34
CA GLU A 60 -8.05 -5.41 8.31
C GLU A 60 -8.34 -4.03 8.92
N LEU A 61 -7.78 -3.01 8.27
CA LEU A 61 -8.06 -1.63 8.61
C LEU A 61 -9.46 -1.26 8.11
N THR A 62 -10.29 -0.70 8.98
CA THR A 62 -11.66 -0.26 8.68
C THR A 62 -11.81 1.25 8.62
N ALA A 63 -10.81 2.00 9.10
CA ALA A 63 -10.80 3.46 9.08
C ALA A 63 -9.40 4.03 8.84
N ILE A 64 -9.33 5.20 8.16
CA ILE A 64 -8.06 5.88 7.86
C ILE A 64 -7.32 6.39 9.10
N SER A 65 -7.99 6.46 10.26
CA SER A 65 -7.40 6.85 11.54
C SER A 65 -6.70 5.70 12.27
N GLU A 66 -6.84 4.47 11.79
CA GLU A 66 -6.27 3.30 12.45
C GLU A 66 -4.75 3.19 12.25
N THR A 67 -4.10 2.55 13.22
CA THR A 67 -2.66 2.27 13.16
C THR A 67 -2.41 1.07 12.27
N ILE A 68 -1.43 1.20 11.36
CA ILE A 68 -1.06 0.11 10.47
C ILE A 68 -0.33 -0.98 11.28
N PRO A 69 -0.77 -2.25 11.22
CA PRO A 69 -0.17 -3.36 11.99
C PRO A 69 1.06 -3.96 11.27
N ILE A 70 1.95 -3.10 10.79
CA ILE A 70 3.23 -3.50 10.19
C ILE A 70 4.28 -2.42 10.42
N ARG A 71 5.55 -2.81 10.49
CA ARG A 71 6.67 -1.89 10.76
C ARG A 71 6.77 -0.78 9.70
N ASP A 72 7.19 0.40 10.14
CA ASP A 72 7.27 1.60 9.31
C ASP A 72 8.24 1.47 8.11
N GLU A 73 9.18 0.52 8.13
CA GLU A 73 10.08 0.22 7.00
C GLU A 73 9.31 -0.18 5.73
N PHE A 74 8.12 -0.76 5.89
CA PHE A 74 7.26 -1.16 4.78
C PHE A 74 6.41 -0.01 4.22
N LYS A 75 6.56 1.21 4.76
CA LYS A 75 5.87 2.41 4.27
C LYS A 75 6.03 2.61 2.77
N SER A 76 7.26 2.57 2.28
CA SER A 76 7.54 2.85 0.88
C SER A 76 6.96 1.82 -0.08
N PRO A 77 7.10 0.49 0.14
CA PRO A 77 6.43 -0.49 -0.70
C PRO A 77 4.90 -0.39 -0.62
N MET A 78 4.29 -0.11 0.54
CA MET A 78 2.84 0.08 0.62
C MET A 78 2.36 1.24 -0.29
N ILE A 79 3.09 2.37 -0.33
CA ILE A 79 2.76 3.49 -1.23
C ILE A 79 2.84 3.05 -2.70
N ASP A 80 3.91 2.37 -3.10
CA ASP A 80 4.05 1.88 -4.48
C ASP A 80 2.92 0.88 -4.84
N PHE A 81 2.50 0.04 -3.90
CA PHE A 81 1.37 -0.88 -4.12
C PHE A 81 0.06 -0.14 -4.35
N LEU A 82 -0.24 0.91 -3.58
CA LEU A 82 -1.43 1.73 -3.81
C LEU A 82 -1.38 2.37 -5.20
N LEU A 83 -0.24 2.94 -5.60
CA LEU A 83 -0.07 3.54 -6.93
C LEU A 83 -0.24 2.51 -8.04
N PHE A 84 0.32 1.31 -7.86
CA PHE A 84 0.15 0.18 -8.77
C PHE A 84 -1.34 -0.16 -8.97
N ARG A 85 -2.09 -0.38 -7.89
CA ARG A 85 -3.51 -0.76 -7.95
C ARG A 85 -4.39 0.36 -8.51
N CYS A 86 -4.11 1.61 -8.17
CA CYS A 86 -4.84 2.76 -8.73
C CYS A 86 -4.60 2.91 -10.24
N PHE A 87 -3.35 2.85 -10.72
CA PHE A 87 -3.07 2.94 -12.16
C PHE A 87 -3.52 1.68 -12.92
N GLU A 88 -3.52 0.50 -12.29
CA GLU A 88 -4.11 -0.71 -12.86
C GLU A 88 -5.62 -0.57 -13.03
N ASN A 89 -6.33 -0.06 -12.03
CA ASN A 89 -7.77 0.18 -12.11
C ASN A 89 -8.16 1.27 -13.12
N ASP A 90 -7.18 2.06 -13.58
CA ASP A 90 -7.33 3.14 -14.56
C ASP A 90 -6.69 2.79 -15.93
N SER A 91 -6.36 1.52 -16.18
CA SER A 91 -5.49 1.13 -17.29
C SER A 91 -6.11 1.19 -18.69
N ASP A 92 -7.17 1.98 -18.90
CA ASP A 92 -7.76 2.20 -20.24
C ASP A 92 -6.78 2.94 -21.17
N GLU A 93 -5.75 3.59 -20.62
CA GLU A 93 -4.65 4.20 -21.34
C GLU A 93 -3.32 3.44 -21.18
N LYS A 94 -2.60 3.20 -22.29
CA LYS A 94 -1.22 2.64 -22.29
C LYS A 94 -0.25 3.36 -21.36
N ARG A 95 -0.49 4.65 -21.09
CA ARG A 95 0.33 5.44 -20.17
C ARG A 95 0.18 4.95 -18.73
N ASP A 96 -1.04 4.66 -18.30
CA ASP A 96 -1.34 4.26 -16.93
C ASP A 96 -1.01 2.76 -16.74
N GLU A 97 -1.11 1.94 -17.79
CA GLU A 97 -0.54 0.60 -17.82
C GLU A 97 0.98 0.60 -17.53
N ASN A 98 1.76 1.47 -18.21
CA ASN A 98 3.20 1.58 -17.96
C ASN A 98 3.54 2.08 -16.55
N LYS A 99 2.75 3.02 -16.01
CA LYS A 99 2.93 3.48 -14.63
C LYS A 99 2.62 2.37 -13.64
N SER A 100 1.50 1.67 -13.83
CA SER A 100 1.10 0.51 -13.03
C SER A 100 2.24 -0.52 -12.98
N ALA A 101 2.72 -0.98 -14.14
CA ALA A 101 3.83 -1.92 -14.21
C ALA A 101 5.11 -1.39 -13.52
N GLY A 102 5.40 -0.10 -13.68
CA GLY A 102 6.55 0.55 -13.02
C GLY A 102 6.46 0.55 -11.50
N TYR A 103 5.29 0.84 -10.93
CA TYR A 103 5.07 0.81 -9.48
C TYR A 103 5.00 -0.61 -8.93
N GLY A 104 4.38 -1.55 -9.65
CA GLY A 104 4.39 -2.96 -9.29
C GLY A 104 5.81 -3.53 -9.20
N LYS A 105 6.68 -3.19 -10.17
CA LYS A 105 8.10 -3.55 -10.10
C LYS A 105 8.79 -2.96 -8.88
N ARG A 106 8.60 -1.66 -8.60
CA ARG A 106 9.21 -0.99 -7.45
C ARG A 106 8.77 -1.60 -6.12
N PHE A 107 7.52 -2.00 -6.01
CA PHE A 107 7.00 -2.72 -4.85
C PHE A 107 7.82 -4.00 -4.60
N TYR A 108 7.93 -4.88 -5.60
CA TYR A 108 8.69 -6.13 -5.46
C TYR A 108 10.18 -5.92 -5.26
N ASP A 109 10.78 -4.94 -5.95
CA ASP A 109 12.19 -4.56 -5.79
C ASP A 109 12.48 -4.12 -4.33
N LYS A 110 11.59 -3.29 -3.75
CA LYS A 110 11.73 -2.79 -2.36
C LYS A 110 11.48 -3.86 -1.31
N LEU A 111 10.64 -4.84 -1.62
CA LEU A 111 10.48 -6.02 -0.76
C LEU A 111 11.66 -6.98 -0.87
N GLY A 112 12.53 -6.83 -1.87
CA GLY A 112 13.67 -7.71 -2.09
C GLY A 112 13.24 -9.11 -2.55
N VAL A 113 12.15 -9.21 -3.30
CA VAL A 113 11.54 -10.48 -3.77
C VAL A 113 11.36 -10.52 -5.29
N ALA A 114 11.97 -9.57 -6.02
CA ALA A 114 11.93 -9.45 -7.47
C ALA A 114 12.91 -10.39 -8.19
#